data_AF-A0A1Y2H0C5-F1
#
_entry.id   AF-A0A1Y2H0C5-F1
#
_cell.length_a   1.000
_cell.length_b   1.000
_cell.length_c   1.000
_cell.angle_alpha   90.00
_cell.angle_beta   90.00
_cell.angle_gamma   90.00
#
_symmetry.space_group_name_H-M   'P 1'
#
loop_
_entity.id
_entity.type
_entity.pdbx_description
1 polymer ?
#
loop_
_entity_poly.entity_id
_entity_poly.type
_entity_poly.pdbx_seq_one_letter_code
_entity_poly.pdbx_strand_id
1 'polypeptide(L)'
;MNVNVPNTTGGIRPLDTSACKFTKPSGTFDLTPLHRLAADYFARTNSDNQFYFNLCGPTNEPRCPQGNSACLTTRSNLTEWVSIGTSSSIQVDQLPNIPDPVTLLYKMQGTAHCPGTGTPRQFELKLTCDRFSNGTSIPESKPRFVQELDGCNYQFAMTTRFACPNTGGPTNSPIAADPSCSYLDGRYSVSQLRNQVSNYRVETEQDVFWFNLCGSLVTNDIDGSKGCPDGAAVCGFAKDETSPSRRNLGSKGVLGLDDDGVLALTFKDGQKCDDGIPRSTVIRFPCTSRLTGDNGGPTVTQGHTACGKTVFEFPSLAGCDASKLGPGAGTVIGWLIFSFLLVYFAGRFAYNHIKLGYRGFEAVPHIDAMIDAIEWVRAKIRGTGRIQI
;
A
#
# COMPACT_ATOMS: atom_id res chain seq x y z
N MET A 1 17.63 -9.95 -59.09
CA MET A 1 18.07 -9.13 -57.93
C MET A 1 17.08 -9.41 -56.81
N ASN A 2 17.44 -10.28 -55.87
CA ASN A 2 16.61 -10.59 -54.70
C ASN A 2 16.85 -9.52 -53.64
N VAL A 3 15.82 -8.74 -53.35
CA VAL A 3 15.82 -7.78 -52.25
C VAL A 3 15.45 -8.55 -50.98
N ASN A 4 16.43 -8.80 -50.14
CA ASN A 4 16.21 -9.30 -48.78
C ASN A 4 15.50 -8.22 -47.96
N VAL A 5 14.25 -8.49 -47.60
CA VAL A 5 13.51 -7.72 -46.59
C VAL A 5 13.99 -8.19 -45.22
N PRO A 6 14.52 -7.32 -44.33
CA PRO A 6 14.86 -7.70 -42.97
C PRO A 6 13.58 -7.99 -42.19
N ASN A 7 13.47 -9.20 -41.69
CA ASN A 7 12.38 -9.66 -40.83
C ASN A 7 12.52 -8.98 -39.45
N THR A 8 11.80 -7.88 -39.23
CA THR A 8 11.71 -7.23 -37.91
C THR A 8 10.73 -7.99 -37.02
N THR A 9 11.17 -9.14 -36.50
CA THR A 9 10.57 -9.66 -35.26
C THR A 9 10.99 -8.71 -34.14
N GLY A 10 10.09 -7.79 -33.78
CA GLY A 10 10.18 -6.95 -32.59
C GLY A 10 10.16 -7.84 -31.35
N GLY A 11 11.32 -8.39 -31.00
CA GLY A 11 11.56 -9.03 -29.72
C GLY A 11 11.55 -7.96 -28.65
N ILE A 12 10.60 -8.06 -27.72
CA ILE A 12 10.62 -7.30 -26.47
C ILE A 12 11.95 -7.63 -25.80
N ARG A 13 12.88 -6.66 -25.78
CA ARG A 13 14.13 -6.78 -25.03
C ARG A 13 13.74 -7.00 -23.57
N PRO A 14 14.23 -8.04 -22.87
CA PRO A 14 13.88 -8.28 -21.48
C PRO A 14 14.20 -7.03 -20.66
N LEU A 15 13.23 -6.57 -19.86
CA LEU A 15 13.45 -5.54 -18.86
C LEU A 15 14.56 -6.06 -17.92
N ASP A 16 15.73 -5.43 -17.92
CA ASP A 16 16.79 -5.76 -16.97
C ASP A 16 16.42 -5.17 -15.59
N THR A 17 15.58 -5.89 -14.85
CA THR A 17 15.14 -5.51 -13.49
C THR A 17 16.13 -5.94 -12.41
N SER A 18 17.32 -6.43 -12.78
CA SER A 18 18.29 -7.00 -11.83
C SER A 18 18.71 -5.98 -10.75
N ALA A 19 18.80 -4.69 -11.10
CA ALA A 19 19.13 -3.61 -10.17
C ALA A 19 17.99 -3.26 -9.17
N CYS A 20 16.76 -3.71 -9.41
CA CYS A 20 15.61 -3.42 -8.55
C CYS A 20 15.32 -4.46 -7.48
N LYS A 21 16.06 -5.57 -7.49
CA LYS A 21 16.04 -6.59 -6.44
C LYS A 21 17.42 -6.66 -5.81
N PHE A 22 17.54 -6.27 -4.56
CA PHE A 22 18.84 -6.17 -3.90
C PHE A 22 18.73 -6.44 -2.40
N THR A 23 19.87 -6.74 -1.79
CA THR A 23 19.99 -6.98 -0.35
C THR A 23 20.93 -5.96 0.26
N LYS A 24 20.52 -5.35 1.37
CA LYS A 24 21.36 -4.47 2.20
C LYS A 24 21.40 -5.05 3.62
N PRO A 25 22.26 -4.55 4.54
CA PRO A 25 22.30 -5.05 5.91
C PRO A 25 20.95 -5.01 6.65
N SER A 26 20.06 -4.10 6.26
CA SER A 26 18.71 -3.95 6.83
C SER A 26 17.68 -4.98 6.33
N GLY A 27 17.96 -5.69 5.23
CA GLY A 27 17.08 -6.70 4.66
C GLY A 27 17.11 -6.76 3.13
N THR A 28 16.16 -7.51 2.57
CA THR A 28 15.96 -7.64 1.11
C THR A 28 14.92 -6.65 0.61
N PHE A 29 15.10 -6.11 -0.58
CA PHE A 29 14.22 -5.12 -1.19
C PHE A 29 13.85 -5.54 -2.61
N ASP A 30 12.57 -5.35 -2.97
CA ASP A 30 12.07 -5.55 -4.33
C ASP A 30 11.26 -4.32 -4.75
N LEU A 31 11.89 -3.48 -5.57
CA LEU A 31 11.28 -2.27 -6.13
C LEU A 31 10.55 -2.52 -7.45
N THR A 32 10.63 -3.73 -8.02
CA THR A 32 9.98 -4.09 -9.30
C THR A 32 8.50 -3.72 -9.35
N PRO A 33 7.72 -3.85 -8.27
CA PRO A 33 6.30 -3.45 -8.28
C PRO A 33 6.03 -1.95 -8.49
N LEU A 34 7.04 -1.09 -8.31
CA LEU A 34 6.95 0.35 -8.60
C LEU A 34 7.01 0.65 -10.12
N HIS A 35 7.32 -0.34 -10.95
CA HIS A 35 7.26 -0.17 -12.38
C HIS A 35 5.81 -0.05 -12.84
N ARG A 36 5.44 1.09 -13.42
CA ARG A 36 4.09 1.32 -13.93
C ARG A 36 4.00 0.96 -15.41
N LEU A 37 3.27 -0.12 -15.71
CA LEU A 37 3.11 -0.64 -17.08
C LEU A 37 2.20 0.20 -17.98
N ALA A 38 1.32 1.02 -17.39
CA ALA A 38 0.27 1.74 -18.13
C ALA A 38 0.44 3.26 -18.14
N ALA A 39 1.33 3.81 -17.31
CA ALA A 39 1.52 5.25 -17.17
C ALA A 39 2.88 5.55 -16.54
N ASP A 40 3.42 6.74 -16.79
CA ASP A 40 4.62 7.21 -16.11
C ASP A 40 4.30 7.99 -14.83
N TYR A 41 5.27 8.06 -13.93
CA TYR A 41 5.26 9.09 -12.91
C TYR A 41 5.47 10.45 -13.55
N PHE A 42 4.81 11.45 -12.98
CA PHE A 42 4.85 12.82 -13.46
C PHE A 42 5.07 13.79 -12.31
N ALA A 43 6.04 14.69 -12.49
CA ALA A 43 6.28 15.82 -11.59
C ALA A 43 6.46 17.10 -12.40
N ARG A 44 6.03 18.23 -11.85
CA ARG A 44 6.13 19.55 -12.47
C ARG A 44 6.70 20.55 -11.48
N THR A 45 7.51 21.49 -11.95
CA THR A 45 7.99 22.63 -11.17
C THR A 45 7.18 23.88 -11.46
N ASN A 46 7.33 24.89 -10.61
CA ASN A 46 6.77 26.22 -10.89
C ASN A 46 7.49 26.92 -12.07
N SER A 47 8.69 26.44 -12.45
CA SER A 47 9.57 27.00 -13.48
C SER A 47 9.38 26.37 -14.88
N ASP A 48 8.18 25.88 -15.18
CA ASP A 48 7.79 25.30 -16.48
C ASP A 48 8.33 23.89 -16.81
N ASN A 49 9.29 23.37 -16.02
CA ASN A 49 9.85 22.04 -16.21
C ASN A 49 8.85 20.93 -15.87
N GLN A 50 8.85 19.90 -16.71
CA GLN A 50 8.03 18.70 -16.61
C GLN A 50 8.92 17.46 -16.66
N PHE A 51 8.72 16.58 -15.68
CA PHE A 51 9.49 15.37 -15.50
C PHE A 51 8.59 14.15 -15.67
N TYR A 52 8.98 13.27 -16.58
CA TYR A 52 8.33 11.99 -16.84
C TYR A 52 9.33 10.89 -16.54
N PHE A 53 8.97 9.93 -15.68
CA PHE A 53 9.86 8.85 -15.35
C PHE A 53 9.12 7.59 -14.92
N ASN A 54 9.84 6.48 -14.96
CA ASN A 54 9.40 5.20 -14.46
C ASN A 54 10.52 4.56 -13.64
N LEU A 55 10.16 3.60 -12.81
CA LEU A 55 11.11 2.88 -11.96
C LEU A 55 11.28 1.46 -12.50
N CYS A 56 12.47 0.89 -12.32
CA CYS A 56 12.78 -0.50 -12.70
C CYS A 56 12.53 -0.84 -14.18
N GLY A 57 12.49 0.17 -15.05
CA GLY A 57 12.18 0.00 -16.46
C GLY A 57 12.11 1.34 -17.20
N PRO A 58 11.97 1.31 -18.53
CA PRO A 58 11.88 2.51 -19.35
C PRO A 58 10.56 3.27 -19.12
N THR A 59 10.50 4.52 -19.58
CA THR A 59 9.25 5.28 -19.64
C THR A 59 8.29 4.71 -20.67
N ASN A 60 6.99 4.95 -20.46
CA ASN A 60 5.93 4.69 -21.43
C ASN A 60 5.77 5.85 -22.43
N GLU A 61 6.31 7.02 -22.10
CA GLU A 61 6.29 8.21 -22.96
C GLU A 61 7.14 8.03 -24.23
N PRO A 62 6.52 7.96 -25.43
CA PRO A 62 7.22 7.68 -26.68
C PRO A 62 8.18 8.79 -27.12
N ARG A 63 8.00 10.02 -26.62
CA ARG A 63 8.89 11.16 -26.94
C ARG A 63 10.18 11.15 -26.13
N CYS A 64 10.21 10.40 -25.03
CA CYS A 64 11.43 10.17 -24.28
C CYS A 64 12.36 9.25 -25.09
N PRO A 65 13.67 9.54 -25.19
CA PRO A 65 14.56 8.71 -26.01
C PRO A 65 14.54 7.23 -25.58
N GLN A 66 14.54 6.33 -26.55
CA GLN A 66 14.31 4.90 -26.29
C GLN A 66 15.30 4.33 -25.25
N GLY A 67 14.76 3.54 -24.31
CA GLY A 67 15.55 2.92 -23.23
C GLY A 67 15.83 3.85 -22.03
N ASN A 68 15.34 5.09 -22.06
CA ASN A 68 15.40 5.98 -20.91
C ASN A 68 14.26 5.70 -19.92
N SER A 69 14.59 5.85 -18.64
CA SER A 69 13.67 5.70 -17.52
C SER A 69 13.22 7.04 -16.97
N ALA A 70 13.89 8.14 -17.30
CA ALA A 70 13.49 9.48 -16.91
C ALA A 70 13.85 10.52 -17.97
N CYS A 71 12.91 11.43 -18.23
CA CYS A 71 13.03 12.53 -19.18
C CYS A 71 12.50 13.85 -18.63
N LEU A 72 13.10 14.93 -19.11
CA LEU A 72 12.74 16.32 -18.85
C LEU A 72 12.25 16.99 -20.14
N THR A 73 11.19 17.77 -20.04
CA THR A 73 10.70 18.67 -21.09
C THR A 73 10.18 19.95 -20.45
N THR A 74 9.86 20.97 -21.23
CA THR A 74 9.22 22.21 -20.73
C THR A 74 7.83 22.37 -21.32
N ARG A 75 6.91 23.01 -20.59
CA ARG A 75 5.55 23.23 -21.10
C ARG A 75 5.54 24.11 -22.34
N SER A 76 6.45 25.08 -22.38
CA SER A 76 6.66 26.02 -23.50
C SER A 76 7.25 25.34 -24.73
N ASN A 77 8.03 24.28 -24.56
CA ASN A 77 8.63 23.52 -25.67
C ASN A 77 8.49 22.00 -25.45
N LEU A 78 7.33 21.46 -25.82
CA LEU A 78 7.04 20.03 -25.78
C LEU A 78 7.73 19.21 -26.89
N THR A 79 8.55 19.84 -27.73
CA THR A 79 9.31 19.16 -28.80
C THR A 79 10.68 18.69 -28.33
N GLU A 80 11.22 19.31 -27.27
CA GLU A 80 12.53 18.96 -26.73
C GLU A 80 12.37 18.04 -25.51
N TRP A 81 12.98 16.86 -25.59
CA TRP A 81 12.95 15.83 -24.56
C TRP A 81 14.37 15.44 -24.21
N VAL A 82 14.75 15.72 -22.97
CA VAL A 82 16.11 15.57 -22.48
C VAL A 82 16.18 14.34 -21.57
N SER A 83 17.06 13.40 -21.89
CA SER A 83 17.34 12.24 -21.04
C SER A 83 17.98 12.67 -19.72
N ILE A 84 17.41 12.24 -18.60
CA ILE A 84 17.95 12.48 -17.25
C ILE A 84 18.16 11.18 -16.45
N GLY A 85 17.75 10.03 -17.00
CA GLY A 85 17.97 8.73 -16.36
C GLY A 85 17.74 7.55 -17.31
N THR A 86 18.64 6.57 -17.30
CA THR A 86 18.54 5.33 -18.08
C THR A 86 18.32 4.11 -17.18
N SER A 87 17.58 3.11 -17.67
CA SER A 87 17.33 1.87 -16.90
C SER A 87 18.61 1.08 -16.63
N SER A 88 19.61 1.20 -17.50
CA SER A 88 20.92 0.53 -17.34
C SER A 88 21.81 1.17 -16.28
N SER A 89 21.48 2.38 -15.82
CA SER A 89 22.27 3.15 -14.85
C SER A 89 21.71 3.13 -13.42
N ILE A 90 20.68 2.32 -13.18
CA ILE A 90 20.00 2.26 -11.88
C ILE A 90 21.00 1.88 -10.79
N GLN A 91 21.07 2.71 -9.75
CA GLN A 91 21.83 2.45 -8.54
C GLN A 91 20.94 2.74 -7.32
N VAL A 92 21.03 1.92 -6.28
CA VAL A 92 20.23 2.10 -5.07
C VAL A 92 21.10 2.04 -3.82
N ASP A 93 21.15 3.16 -3.11
CA ASP A 93 21.85 3.31 -1.84
C ASP A 93 20.87 3.31 -0.66
N GLN A 94 21.30 2.84 0.51
CA GLN A 94 20.54 3.01 1.75
C GLN A 94 21.16 4.15 2.55
N LEU A 95 20.36 5.17 2.89
CA LEU A 95 20.81 6.28 3.71
C LEU A 95 20.95 5.84 5.19
N PRO A 96 21.85 6.46 5.98
CA PRO A 96 22.02 6.12 7.39
C PRO A 96 20.72 6.29 8.19
N ASN A 97 20.33 5.25 8.95
CA ASN A 97 19.09 5.20 9.74
C ASN A 97 19.20 6.08 11.00
N ILE A 98 18.99 7.40 10.90
CA ILE A 98 18.83 8.26 12.10
C ILE A 98 17.86 9.42 11.83
N PRO A 99 16.72 9.51 12.55
CA PRO A 99 15.90 8.43 13.11
C PRO A 99 14.98 7.84 12.02
N ASP A 100 14.45 6.62 12.24
CA ASP A 100 13.47 5.97 11.36
C ASP A 100 12.45 6.94 10.75
N PRO A 101 12.04 6.77 9.48
CA PRO A 101 12.02 5.51 8.70
C PRO A 101 13.21 5.24 7.75
N VAL A 102 13.42 3.95 7.43
CA VAL A 102 14.37 3.47 6.39
C VAL A 102 14.18 4.27 5.11
N THR A 103 15.29 4.78 4.56
CA THR A 103 15.26 5.57 3.33
C THR A 103 16.23 4.98 2.32
N LEU A 104 15.73 4.72 1.10
CA LEU A 104 16.55 4.36 -0.05
C LEU A 104 16.73 5.59 -0.96
N LEU A 105 17.90 5.70 -1.57
CA LEU A 105 18.20 6.70 -2.58
C LEU A 105 18.36 5.99 -3.93
N TYR A 106 17.35 6.12 -4.78
CA TYR A 106 17.30 5.55 -6.12
C TYR A 106 17.89 6.55 -7.11
N LYS A 107 18.95 6.17 -7.82
CA LYS A 107 19.73 7.04 -8.70
C LYS A 107 19.73 6.52 -10.13
N MET A 108 19.69 7.43 -11.09
CA MET A 108 19.91 7.15 -12.51
C MET A 108 20.75 8.27 -13.15
N GLN A 109 21.45 7.94 -14.22
CA GLN A 109 22.19 8.87 -15.06
C GLN A 109 21.58 8.94 -16.46
N GLY A 110 21.36 10.15 -16.95
CA GLY A 110 20.90 10.42 -18.30
C GLY A 110 22.03 10.36 -19.32
N THR A 111 21.66 10.23 -20.59
CA THR A 111 22.59 10.33 -21.72
C THR A 111 22.84 11.78 -22.16
N ALA A 112 21.98 12.71 -21.73
CA ALA A 112 22.17 14.13 -22.01
C ALA A 112 23.09 14.77 -20.97
N HIS A 113 23.89 15.72 -21.42
CA HIS A 113 24.82 16.45 -20.57
C HIS A 113 24.19 17.76 -20.07
N CYS A 114 24.61 18.17 -18.88
CA CYS A 114 24.23 19.43 -18.28
C CYS A 114 24.94 20.59 -19.02
N PRO A 115 24.22 21.64 -19.45
CA PRO A 115 24.83 22.81 -20.05
C PRO A 115 25.83 23.47 -19.09
N GLY A 116 26.98 23.89 -19.61
CA GLY A 116 28.02 24.55 -18.82
C GLY A 116 29.00 23.58 -18.14
N THR A 117 28.53 22.59 -17.40
CA THR A 117 29.42 21.64 -16.71
C THR A 117 29.86 20.46 -17.59
N GLY A 118 29.06 20.09 -18.59
CA GLY A 118 29.33 18.93 -19.45
C GLY A 118 29.22 17.59 -18.72
N THR A 119 28.68 17.55 -17.49
CA THR A 119 28.45 16.32 -16.74
C THR A 119 27.14 15.67 -17.16
N PRO A 120 27.01 14.32 -17.14
CA PRO A 120 25.73 13.67 -17.36
C PRO A 120 24.68 14.15 -16.36
N ARG A 121 23.45 14.39 -16.82
CA ARG A 121 22.34 14.76 -15.93
C ARG A 121 22.02 13.62 -14.98
N GLN A 122 21.61 13.97 -13.76
CA GLN A 122 21.38 13.00 -12.68
C GLN A 122 19.93 13.05 -12.20
N PHE A 123 19.36 11.89 -11.95
CA PHE A 123 18.07 11.72 -11.34
C PHE A 123 18.24 11.04 -9.98
N GLU A 124 17.69 11.64 -8.93
CA GLU A 124 17.71 11.10 -7.58
C GLU A 124 16.30 11.07 -6.98
N LEU A 125 15.85 9.90 -6.55
CA LEU A 125 14.56 9.72 -5.89
C LEU A 125 14.78 9.16 -4.49
N LYS A 126 14.42 9.96 -3.48
CA LYS A 126 14.39 9.55 -2.08
C LYS A 126 13.11 8.73 -1.84
N LEU A 127 13.27 7.43 -1.58
CA LEU A 127 12.22 6.50 -1.24
C LEU A 127 12.18 6.28 0.25
N THR A 128 11.13 6.75 0.90
CA THR A 128 10.94 6.58 2.34
C THR A 128 10.06 5.36 2.59
N CYS A 129 10.51 4.44 3.45
CA CYS A 129 9.72 3.28 3.86
C CYS A 129 8.46 3.73 4.59
N ASP A 130 7.32 3.28 4.08
CA ASP A 130 6.04 3.34 4.76
C ASP A 130 5.36 1.99 4.68
N ARG A 131 5.44 1.27 5.81
CA ARG A 131 4.84 -0.06 5.99
C ARG A 131 3.31 -0.02 5.90
N PHE A 132 2.69 1.16 5.94
CA PHE A 132 1.24 1.35 5.94
C PHE A 132 0.65 1.56 4.54
N SER A 133 1.46 1.58 3.47
CA SER A 133 0.94 1.51 2.10
C SER A 133 0.49 0.08 1.77
N ASN A 134 -0.58 -0.37 2.42
CA ASN A 134 -1.17 -1.69 2.23
C ASN A 134 -1.81 -1.81 0.84
N GLY A 135 -1.03 -2.18 -0.19
CA GLY A 135 -1.41 -3.12 -1.28
C GLY A 135 -2.69 -2.91 -2.10
N THR A 136 -3.53 -1.92 -1.81
CA THR A 136 -4.76 -1.58 -2.50
C THR A 136 -4.95 -0.06 -2.40
N SER A 137 -4.61 0.64 -3.48
CA SER A 137 -5.05 2.01 -3.80
C SER A 137 -4.92 3.11 -2.73
N ILE A 138 -3.84 3.16 -1.95
CA ILE A 138 -3.16 4.46 -1.81
C ILE A 138 -2.42 4.63 -3.13
N PRO A 139 -2.73 5.61 -4.00
CA PRO A 139 -1.82 5.89 -5.10
C PRO A 139 -0.48 6.16 -4.42
N GLU A 140 0.55 5.35 -4.73
CA GLU A 140 1.94 5.58 -4.30
C GLU A 140 2.15 7.09 -4.23
N SER A 141 2.62 7.61 -3.09
CA SER A 141 2.62 9.06 -2.87
C SER A 141 3.21 9.69 -4.12
N LYS A 142 2.45 10.57 -4.80
CA LYS A 142 2.90 11.10 -6.08
C LYS A 142 4.28 11.69 -5.86
N PRO A 143 5.30 11.28 -6.64
CA PRO A 143 6.64 11.75 -6.39
C PRO A 143 6.67 13.26 -6.54
N ARG A 144 7.15 13.93 -5.49
CA ARG A 144 7.26 15.38 -5.46
C ARG A 144 8.65 15.79 -5.90
N PHE A 145 8.73 16.81 -6.75
CA PHE A 145 9.99 17.49 -7.00
C PHE A 145 10.42 18.20 -5.71
N VAL A 146 11.68 18.00 -5.32
CA VAL A 146 12.27 18.63 -4.14
C VAL A 146 13.06 19.84 -4.59
N GLN A 147 14.07 19.64 -5.43
CA GLN A 147 14.97 20.68 -5.91
C GLN A 147 15.82 20.20 -7.09
N GLU A 148 16.45 21.14 -7.78
CA GLU A 148 17.54 20.91 -8.73
C GLU A 148 18.84 21.45 -8.09
N LEU A 149 19.87 20.61 -8.03
CA LEU A 149 21.21 20.97 -7.56
C LEU A 149 22.12 21.31 -8.74
N ASP A 150 23.27 21.93 -8.45
CA ASP A 150 24.32 22.21 -9.42
C ASP A 150 24.71 20.97 -10.22
N GLY A 151 25.00 21.16 -11.51
CA GLY A 151 25.32 20.05 -12.41
C GLY A 151 24.11 19.24 -12.89
N CYS A 152 22.90 19.83 -12.84
CA CYS A 152 21.64 19.22 -13.30
C CYS A 152 21.32 17.90 -12.57
N ASN A 153 21.39 17.92 -11.23
CA ASN A 153 20.91 16.82 -10.39
C ASN A 153 19.49 17.13 -9.89
N TYR A 154 18.52 16.34 -10.36
CA TYR A 154 17.10 16.48 -10.07
C TYR A 154 16.69 15.57 -8.91
N GLN A 155 16.28 16.17 -7.80
CA GLN A 155 15.88 15.44 -6.60
C GLN A 155 14.36 15.37 -6.45
N PHE A 156 13.89 14.16 -6.18
CA PHE A 156 12.50 13.82 -5.94
C PHE A 156 12.35 13.08 -4.61
N ALA A 157 11.15 13.08 -4.06
CA ALA A 157 10.83 12.27 -2.89
C ALA A 157 9.48 11.59 -3.03
N MET A 158 9.42 10.33 -2.60
CA MET A 158 8.17 9.60 -2.43
C MET A 158 8.27 8.58 -1.30
N THR A 159 7.11 8.18 -0.81
CA THR A 159 6.90 7.25 0.29
C THR A 159 6.27 5.98 -0.27
N THR A 160 6.81 4.82 0.10
CA THR A 160 6.36 3.53 -0.41
C THR A 160 6.74 2.36 0.51
N ARG A 161 5.90 1.32 0.56
CA ARG A 161 6.19 0.06 1.25
C ARG A 161 7.35 -0.71 0.64
N PHE A 162 7.63 -0.52 -0.65
CA PHE A 162 8.69 -1.27 -1.33
C PHE A 162 10.08 -0.82 -0.87
N ALA A 163 10.16 0.35 -0.20
CA ALA A 163 11.37 0.80 0.48
C ALA A 163 11.52 0.22 1.89
N CYS A 164 10.61 -0.64 2.34
CA CYS A 164 10.71 -1.35 3.60
C CYS A 164 11.43 -2.70 3.41
N PRO A 165 12.34 -3.08 4.32
CA PRO A 165 13.06 -4.34 4.20
C PRO A 165 12.13 -5.55 4.39
N ASN A 166 12.18 -6.49 3.47
CA ASN A 166 11.60 -7.83 3.63
C ASN A 166 12.53 -8.67 4.51
N THR A 167 12.14 -8.87 5.76
CA THR A 167 12.86 -9.71 6.73
C THR A 167 12.41 -11.17 6.63
N GLY A 168 12.62 -11.81 5.48
CA GLY A 168 12.72 -13.28 5.32
C GLY A 168 11.63 -14.20 5.90
N GLY A 169 10.46 -13.70 6.31
CA GLY A 169 9.34 -14.53 6.75
C GLY A 169 8.72 -15.31 5.58
N PRO A 170 8.09 -16.48 5.84
CA PRO A 170 7.58 -17.35 4.80
C PRO A 170 6.61 -16.61 3.87
N THR A 171 6.95 -16.68 2.58
CA THR A 171 6.20 -16.16 1.45
C THR A 171 4.77 -16.71 1.44
N ASN A 172 3.78 -15.80 1.34
CA ASN A 172 2.31 -15.99 1.28
C ASN A 172 1.51 -15.50 2.50
N SER A 173 2.10 -14.84 3.49
CA SER A 173 1.27 -14.08 4.43
C SER A 173 0.79 -12.77 3.77
N PRO A 174 -0.52 -12.46 3.75
CA PRO A 174 -0.92 -11.06 3.57
C PRO A 174 -0.15 -10.28 4.62
N ILE A 175 0.50 -9.22 4.14
CA ILE A 175 1.15 -8.13 4.89
C ILE A 175 1.06 -8.41 6.37
N ALA A 176 2.15 -8.90 6.98
CA ALA A 176 2.20 -9.13 8.42
C ALA A 176 1.48 -7.96 9.07
N ALA A 177 0.30 -8.24 9.64
CA ALA A 177 -0.48 -7.23 10.32
C ALA A 177 0.51 -6.49 11.21
N ASP A 178 0.49 -5.16 11.16
CA ASP A 178 1.29 -4.38 12.09
C ASP A 178 1.14 -5.05 13.47
N PRO A 179 2.24 -5.41 14.16
CA PRO A 179 2.17 -5.96 15.51
C PRO A 179 1.23 -5.17 16.43
N SER A 180 0.98 -3.89 16.11
CA SER A 180 -0.02 -3.03 16.77
C SER A 180 -1.50 -3.35 16.48
N CYS A 181 -1.84 -4.30 15.60
CA CYS A 181 -3.22 -4.52 15.13
C CYS A 181 -3.74 -5.94 15.24
N SER A 182 -2.91 -6.82 15.78
CA SER A 182 -3.32 -8.13 16.27
C SER A 182 -2.78 -8.31 17.68
N TYR A 183 -3.61 -8.81 18.58
CA TYR A 183 -3.21 -9.11 19.95
C TYR A 183 -3.55 -10.57 20.27
N LEU A 184 -2.71 -11.20 21.12
CA LEU A 184 -2.82 -12.61 21.53
C LEU A 184 -2.95 -13.58 20.34
N ASP A 185 -1.96 -13.56 19.43
CA ASP A 185 -1.87 -14.43 18.25
C ASP A 185 -3.10 -14.34 17.32
N GLY A 186 -3.66 -13.13 17.18
CA GLY A 186 -4.79 -12.87 16.29
C GLY A 186 -6.16 -13.14 16.89
N ARG A 187 -6.26 -13.46 18.19
CA ARG A 187 -7.55 -13.54 18.92
C ARG A 187 -8.32 -12.23 18.90
N TYR A 188 -7.60 -11.12 18.87
CA TYR A 188 -8.14 -9.79 18.62
C TYR A 188 -7.47 -9.21 17.39
N SER A 189 -8.26 -8.66 16.47
CA SER A 189 -7.73 -7.92 15.33
C SER A 189 -8.61 -6.74 14.95
N VAL A 190 -7.99 -5.56 14.94
CA VAL A 190 -8.61 -4.29 14.51
C VAL A 190 -8.23 -3.93 13.07
N SER A 191 -7.54 -4.83 12.36
CA SER A 191 -7.09 -4.64 10.98
C SER A 191 -8.25 -4.33 10.01
N GLN A 192 -9.42 -4.92 10.24
CA GLN A 192 -10.64 -4.71 9.44
C GLN A 192 -11.21 -3.30 9.59
N LEU A 193 -10.85 -2.58 10.65
CA LEU A 193 -11.27 -1.20 10.89
C LEU A 193 -10.26 -0.18 10.32
N ARG A 194 -9.20 -0.62 9.62
CA ARG A 194 -8.35 0.30 8.86
C ARG A 194 -9.14 0.84 7.67
N ASN A 195 -9.33 2.15 7.61
CA ASN A 195 -9.88 2.77 6.41
C ASN A 195 -8.74 3.19 5.46
N GLN A 196 -8.84 2.81 4.18
CA GLN A 196 -7.83 3.09 3.15
C GLN A 196 -8.13 4.37 2.36
N VAL A 197 -9.37 4.85 2.40
CA VAL A 197 -9.87 5.93 1.55
C VAL A 197 -10.03 7.23 2.33
N SER A 198 -10.46 7.18 3.58
CA SER A 198 -10.63 8.37 4.41
C SER A 198 -10.28 8.06 5.85
N ASN A 199 -10.06 9.06 6.69
CA ASN A 199 -9.90 8.83 8.12
C ASN A 199 -11.25 8.84 8.84
N TYR A 200 -11.28 8.31 10.05
CA TYR A 200 -12.41 8.51 10.94
C TYR A 200 -12.39 9.95 11.42
N ARG A 201 -13.51 10.64 11.24
CA ARG A 201 -13.67 12.01 11.71
C ARG A 201 -14.65 12.03 12.88
N VAL A 202 -14.22 12.59 13.99
CA VAL A 202 -15.06 12.78 15.18
C VAL A 202 -15.04 14.26 15.53
N GLU A 203 -16.22 14.83 15.72
CA GLU A 203 -16.38 16.25 16.00
C GLU A 203 -17.19 16.42 17.29
N THR A 204 -16.66 17.21 18.21
CA THR A 204 -17.35 17.64 19.43
C THR A 204 -17.73 19.11 19.30
N GLU A 205 -18.31 19.72 20.33
CA GLU A 205 -18.60 21.16 20.29
C GLU A 205 -17.31 22.00 20.21
N GLN A 206 -16.23 21.54 20.83
CA GLN A 206 -14.97 22.29 20.98
C GLN A 206 -13.88 21.85 20.01
N ASP A 207 -13.88 20.60 19.56
CA ASP A 207 -12.74 19.98 18.91
C ASP A 207 -13.13 19.21 17.64
N VAL A 208 -12.19 19.08 16.70
CA VAL A 208 -12.29 18.16 15.57
C VAL A 208 -11.11 17.21 15.59
N PHE A 209 -11.39 15.92 15.46
CA PHE A 209 -10.42 14.84 15.48
C PHE A 209 -10.48 14.03 14.18
N TRP A 210 -9.31 13.63 13.71
CA TRP A 210 -9.13 12.62 12.68
C TRP A 210 -8.25 11.52 13.23
N PHE A 211 -8.62 10.27 12.98
CA PHE A 211 -7.74 9.15 13.27
C PHE A 211 -7.89 8.03 12.26
N ASN A 212 -6.85 7.19 12.20
CA ASN A 212 -6.93 5.91 11.53
C ASN A 212 -6.33 4.83 12.43
N LEU A 213 -6.69 3.59 12.17
CA LEU A 213 -6.22 2.45 12.94
C LEU A 213 -5.03 1.82 12.22
N CYS A 214 -4.16 1.09 12.92
CA CYS A 214 -3.07 0.34 12.28
C CYS A 214 -2.09 1.18 11.44
N GLY A 215 -1.84 2.44 11.82
CA GLY A 215 -0.86 3.31 11.17
C GLY A 215 -1.32 4.75 11.03
N SER A 216 -0.59 5.53 10.24
CA SER A 216 -0.84 6.96 10.05
C SER A 216 -2.15 7.25 9.30
N LEU A 217 -2.61 8.49 9.41
CA LEU A 217 -3.70 9.03 8.62
C LEU A 217 -3.47 8.86 7.12
N VAL A 218 -4.55 8.68 6.38
CA VAL A 218 -4.57 8.83 4.93
C VAL A 218 -4.39 10.32 4.62
N THR A 219 -3.46 10.63 3.73
CA THR A 219 -3.06 12.01 3.40
C THR A 219 -3.92 12.64 2.30
N ASN A 220 -5.01 11.98 1.90
CA ASN A 220 -5.96 12.56 0.95
C ASN A 220 -6.94 13.48 1.69
N ASP A 221 -7.22 14.65 1.11
CA ASP A 221 -8.04 15.68 1.77
C ASP A 221 -9.55 15.43 1.62
N ILE A 222 -9.98 14.16 1.68
CA ILE A 222 -11.39 13.80 1.47
C ILE A 222 -12.23 14.16 2.69
N ASP A 223 -11.65 14.05 3.88
CA ASP A 223 -12.28 14.27 5.18
C ASP A 223 -11.85 15.60 5.84
N GLY A 224 -11.10 16.43 5.12
CA GLY A 224 -10.56 17.67 5.63
C GLY A 224 -9.30 17.52 6.50
N SER A 225 -8.62 16.36 6.52
CA SER A 225 -7.41 16.09 7.32
C SER A 225 -6.12 16.75 6.79
N LYS A 226 -6.16 17.47 5.66
CA LYS A 226 -4.99 18.18 5.11
C LYS A 226 -4.37 19.21 6.05
N GLY A 227 -3.08 19.04 6.34
CA GLY A 227 -2.33 19.90 7.26
C GLY A 227 -2.12 19.27 8.63
N CYS A 228 -2.59 18.05 8.84
CA CYS A 228 -2.14 17.22 9.95
C CYS A 228 -0.64 16.88 9.80
N PRO A 229 0.13 16.81 10.90
CA PRO A 229 1.55 16.48 10.84
C PRO A 229 1.81 15.11 10.21
N ASP A 230 2.87 15.01 9.41
CA ASP A 230 3.28 13.77 8.76
C ASP A 230 3.53 12.65 9.80
N GLY A 231 3.05 11.44 9.49
CA GLY A 231 3.20 10.28 10.37
C GLY A 231 2.25 10.24 11.57
N ALA A 232 1.40 11.24 11.78
CA ALA A 232 0.35 11.19 12.80
C ALA A 232 -0.68 10.10 12.48
N ALA A 233 -1.01 9.27 13.47
CA ALA A 233 -2.14 8.33 13.41
C ALA A 233 -3.43 8.97 13.94
N VAL A 234 -3.29 9.94 14.84
CA VAL A 234 -4.36 10.77 15.39
C VAL A 234 -3.96 12.23 15.27
N CYS A 235 -4.86 13.05 14.74
CA CYS A 235 -4.70 14.49 14.57
C CYS A 235 -5.95 15.24 15.02
N GLY A 236 -5.81 16.49 15.44
CA GLY A 236 -6.97 17.33 15.69
C GLY A 236 -6.63 18.80 15.90
N PHE A 237 -7.66 19.62 16.01
CA PHE A 237 -7.57 21.03 16.41
C PHE A 237 -8.79 21.47 17.21
N ALA A 238 -8.63 22.55 17.98
CA ALA A 238 -9.70 23.20 18.71
C ALA A 238 -10.37 24.27 17.82
N LYS A 239 -11.70 24.34 17.85
CA LYS A 239 -12.50 25.20 16.95
C LYS A 239 -12.49 26.67 17.35
N ASP A 240 -12.19 26.97 18.60
CA ASP A 240 -12.17 28.32 19.18
C ASP A 240 -10.88 29.10 18.86
N GLU A 241 -9.89 28.45 18.26
CA GLU A 241 -8.65 29.09 17.82
C GLU A 241 -8.88 29.97 16.58
N THR A 242 -8.47 31.24 16.67
CA THR A 242 -8.53 32.21 15.56
C THR A 242 -7.74 31.76 14.32
N SER A 243 -6.76 30.87 14.51
CA SER A 243 -6.03 30.17 13.46
C SER A 243 -5.79 28.72 13.91
N PRO A 244 -6.69 27.79 13.58
CA PRO A 244 -6.67 26.44 14.16
C PRO A 244 -5.42 25.68 13.74
N SER A 245 -4.55 25.39 14.70
CA SER A 245 -3.34 24.62 14.48
C SER A 245 -3.61 23.13 14.65
N ARG A 246 -3.35 22.36 13.58
CA ARG A 246 -3.51 20.90 13.59
C ARG A 246 -2.35 20.26 14.33
N ARG A 247 -2.67 19.48 15.36
CA ARG A 247 -1.70 18.85 16.26
C ARG A 247 -1.66 17.36 16.06
N ASN A 248 -0.48 16.77 16.26
CA ASN A 248 -0.32 15.32 16.35
C ASN A 248 -0.71 14.87 17.76
N LEU A 249 -1.71 14.00 17.86
CA LEU A 249 -2.24 13.46 19.12
C LEU A 249 -1.76 12.02 19.39
N GLY A 250 -0.95 11.46 18.49
CA GLY A 250 -0.35 10.14 18.61
C GLY A 250 0.06 9.57 17.25
N SER A 251 1.17 8.84 17.22
CA SER A 251 1.78 8.30 16.00
C SER A 251 1.98 6.78 16.07
N LYS A 252 2.37 6.25 17.24
CA LYS A 252 2.69 4.82 17.39
C LYS A 252 1.63 4.10 18.22
N GLY A 253 0.92 3.17 17.58
CA GLY A 253 -0.11 2.35 18.20
C GLY A 253 0.46 1.11 18.89
N VAL A 254 -0.13 0.74 20.03
CA VAL A 254 0.07 -0.55 20.70
C VAL A 254 -1.30 -1.08 21.14
N LEU A 255 -1.64 -2.30 20.73
CA LEU A 255 -2.90 -2.95 21.10
C LEU A 255 -2.71 -3.81 22.34
N GLY A 256 -3.67 -3.76 23.24
CA GLY A 256 -3.71 -4.58 24.45
C GLY A 256 -5.10 -4.58 25.07
N LEU A 257 -5.25 -5.27 26.20
CA LEU A 257 -6.44 -5.16 27.04
C LEU A 257 -6.16 -4.10 28.12
N ASP A 258 -7.15 -3.25 28.38
CA ASP A 258 -7.10 -2.34 29.53
C ASP A 258 -7.46 -3.07 30.85
N ASP A 259 -7.45 -2.34 31.95
CA ASP A 259 -7.71 -2.89 33.29
C ASP A 259 -9.12 -3.47 33.43
N ASP A 260 -10.07 -3.04 32.59
CA ASP A 260 -11.44 -3.55 32.53
C ASP A 260 -11.56 -4.77 31.60
N GLY A 261 -10.46 -5.21 30.99
CA GLY A 261 -10.44 -6.30 30.01
C GLY A 261 -11.03 -5.90 28.64
N VAL A 262 -11.17 -4.60 28.36
CA VAL A 262 -11.61 -4.08 27.07
C VAL A 262 -10.41 -3.91 26.15
N LEU A 263 -10.54 -4.33 24.89
CA LEU A 263 -9.50 -4.14 23.89
C LEU A 263 -9.26 -2.64 23.65
N ALA A 264 -8.01 -2.19 23.72
CA ALA A 264 -7.64 -0.80 23.55
C ALA A 264 -6.39 -0.64 22.66
N LEU A 265 -6.47 0.26 21.68
CA LEU A 265 -5.33 0.70 20.87
C LEU A 265 -4.82 2.03 21.41
N THR A 266 -3.59 2.02 21.92
CA THR A 266 -2.95 3.19 22.54
C THR A 266 -1.92 3.80 21.59
N PHE A 267 -2.18 5.03 21.14
CA PHE A 267 -1.27 5.85 20.37
C PHE A 267 -0.42 6.75 21.26
N LYS A 268 0.90 6.65 21.12
CA LYS A 268 1.91 7.46 21.83
C LYS A 268 2.70 8.33 20.85
N ASP A 269 3.64 9.12 21.38
CA ASP A 269 4.53 9.99 20.61
C ASP A 269 3.77 11.07 19.81
N GLY A 270 2.79 11.71 20.44
CA GLY A 270 2.17 12.93 19.92
C GLY A 270 3.04 14.17 20.13
N GLN A 271 2.57 15.30 19.61
CA GLN A 271 3.21 16.60 19.83
C GLN A 271 3.22 16.93 21.33
N LYS A 272 4.34 17.48 21.81
CA LYS A 272 4.49 17.87 23.22
C LYS A 272 3.58 19.04 23.59
N CYS A 273 3.08 18.97 24.81
CA CYS A 273 2.43 20.05 25.52
C CYS A 273 3.45 21.05 26.06
N ASP A 274 2.97 22.18 26.59
CA ASP A 274 3.84 23.23 27.17
C ASP A 274 4.60 22.73 28.40
N ASP A 275 4.03 21.74 29.11
CA ASP A 275 4.66 21.01 30.20
C ASP A 275 5.69 19.94 29.74
N GLY A 276 5.88 19.79 28.42
CA GLY A 276 6.80 18.83 27.81
C GLY A 276 6.26 17.41 27.68
N ILE A 277 5.05 17.11 28.18
CA ILE A 277 4.43 15.78 28.09
C ILE A 277 3.87 15.57 26.68
N PRO A 278 4.20 14.47 25.99
CA PRO A 278 3.63 14.19 24.67
C PRO A 278 2.14 13.87 24.76
N ARG A 279 1.35 14.42 23.84
CA ARG A 279 -0.05 14.03 23.67
C ARG A 279 -0.16 12.54 23.35
N SER A 280 -1.22 11.92 23.84
CA SER A 280 -1.50 10.50 23.60
C SER A 280 -2.98 10.27 23.40
N THR A 281 -3.32 9.21 22.67
CA THR A 281 -4.70 8.85 22.38
C THR A 281 -4.95 7.38 22.67
N VAL A 282 -6.08 7.04 23.27
CA VAL A 282 -6.52 5.66 23.48
C VAL A 282 -7.86 5.46 22.80
N ILE A 283 -7.97 4.42 21.98
CA ILE A 283 -9.22 4.02 21.34
C ILE A 283 -9.63 2.68 21.93
N ARG A 284 -10.72 2.66 22.70
CA ARG A 284 -11.28 1.45 23.30
C ARG A 284 -12.27 0.81 22.33
N PHE A 285 -12.30 -0.51 22.27
CA PHE A 285 -13.20 -1.30 21.44
C PHE A 285 -14.11 -2.17 22.32
N PRO A 286 -15.18 -1.61 22.90
CA PRO A 286 -16.20 -2.43 23.55
C PRO A 286 -16.77 -3.47 22.57
N CYS A 287 -16.79 -4.73 22.98
CA CYS A 287 -17.37 -5.81 22.18
C CYS A 287 -18.90 -5.61 22.04
N THR A 288 -19.39 -5.53 20.80
CA THR A 288 -20.82 -5.45 20.51
C THR A 288 -21.19 -6.23 19.24
N SER A 289 -22.31 -6.94 19.27
CA SER A 289 -22.89 -7.67 18.13
C SER A 289 -23.92 -6.84 17.34
N ARG A 290 -24.29 -5.65 17.82
CA ARG A 290 -25.26 -4.76 17.18
C ARG A 290 -24.53 -3.64 16.44
N LEU A 291 -24.12 -3.91 15.21
CA LEU A 291 -23.81 -2.85 14.23
C LEU A 291 -25.12 -2.31 13.66
N THR A 292 -25.98 -1.72 14.50
CA THR A 292 -27.20 -1.07 14.00
C THR A 292 -26.82 0.29 13.41
N GLY A 293 -27.27 0.53 12.18
CA GLY A 293 -27.05 1.75 11.43
C GLY A 293 -27.24 3.02 12.25
N ASP A 294 -26.43 4.00 11.91
CA ASP A 294 -26.45 5.40 12.32
C ASP A 294 -25.85 5.80 13.69
N ASN A 295 -25.45 4.87 14.58
CA ASN A 295 -24.77 5.22 15.85
C ASN A 295 -23.52 4.37 16.21
N GLY A 296 -22.99 3.57 15.29
CA GLY A 296 -21.82 2.69 15.54
C GLY A 296 -20.44 3.32 15.30
N GLY A 297 -20.38 4.65 15.16
CA GLY A 297 -19.13 5.37 14.92
C GLY A 297 -18.32 5.59 16.21
N PRO A 298 -17.03 5.94 16.08
CA PRO A 298 -16.21 6.29 17.23
C PRO A 298 -16.71 7.59 17.88
N THR A 299 -16.72 7.62 19.22
CA THR A 299 -17.10 8.79 20.01
C THR A 299 -15.96 9.19 20.95
N VAL A 300 -15.84 10.49 21.23
CA VAL A 300 -14.90 10.99 22.25
C VAL A 300 -15.56 10.82 23.62
N THR A 301 -14.88 10.16 24.54
CA THR A 301 -15.35 10.01 25.93
C THR A 301 -14.54 10.85 26.92
N GLN A 302 -13.29 11.20 26.57
CA GLN A 302 -12.45 12.05 27.41
C GLN A 302 -11.39 12.80 26.60
N GLY A 303 -11.06 14.01 27.03
CA GLY A 303 -9.90 14.76 26.55
C GLY A 303 -10.21 15.78 25.47
N HIS A 304 -9.21 16.61 25.19
CA HIS A 304 -9.28 17.75 24.26
C HIS A 304 -8.07 17.74 23.33
N THR A 305 -8.16 18.44 22.20
CA THR A 305 -6.99 18.57 21.30
C THR A 305 -5.90 19.46 21.91
N ALA A 306 -6.27 20.29 22.89
CA ALA A 306 -5.38 21.23 23.56
C ALA A 306 -4.18 20.51 24.19
N CYS A 307 -4.38 19.60 25.15
CA CYS A 307 -3.29 18.84 25.77
C CYS A 307 -3.77 17.61 26.55
N GLY A 308 -2.85 16.65 26.76
CA GLY A 308 -3.06 15.47 27.59
C GLY A 308 -3.40 14.20 26.82
N LYS A 309 -4.24 13.36 27.45
CA LYS A 309 -4.71 12.07 26.93
C LYS A 309 -6.13 12.21 26.40
N THR A 310 -6.36 11.81 25.16
CA THR A 310 -7.70 11.71 24.56
C THR A 310 -8.15 10.25 24.55
N VAL A 311 -9.41 9.99 24.88
CA VAL A 311 -10.00 8.65 24.91
C VAL A 311 -11.22 8.63 23.99
N PHE A 312 -11.24 7.64 23.10
CA PHE A 312 -12.35 7.32 22.23
C PHE A 312 -12.94 5.97 22.60
N GLU A 313 -14.25 5.82 22.40
CA GLU A 313 -14.90 4.52 22.36
C GLU A 313 -15.35 4.23 20.94
N PHE A 314 -14.99 3.06 20.45
CA PHE A 314 -15.35 2.56 19.13
C PHE A 314 -15.94 1.15 19.25
N PRO A 315 -17.23 1.04 19.64
CA PRO A 315 -17.90 -0.25 19.77
C PRO A 315 -17.82 -1.05 18.46
N SER A 316 -17.28 -2.26 18.52
CA SER A 316 -17.10 -3.09 17.33
C SER A 316 -16.97 -4.57 17.63
N LEU A 317 -17.15 -5.40 16.59
CA LEU A 317 -16.85 -6.83 16.67
C LEU A 317 -15.36 -7.12 16.84
N ALA A 318 -14.47 -6.19 16.49
CA ALA A 318 -13.03 -6.34 16.65
C ALA A 318 -12.59 -6.40 18.12
N GLY A 319 -13.39 -5.83 19.02
CA GLY A 319 -13.22 -5.92 20.47
C GLY A 319 -13.63 -7.27 21.07
N CYS A 320 -14.25 -8.15 20.29
CA CYS A 320 -14.69 -9.46 20.75
C CYS A 320 -13.59 -10.51 20.57
N ASP A 321 -13.46 -11.41 21.55
CA ASP A 321 -12.53 -12.54 21.48
C ASP A 321 -12.97 -13.53 20.40
N ALA A 322 -12.20 -13.61 19.31
CA ALA A 322 -12.52 -14.47 18.18
C ALA A 322 -12.62 -15.97 18.55
N SER A 323 -11.97 -16.40 19.64
CA SER A 323 -12.06 -17.80 20.11
C SER A 323 -13.43 -18.13 20.72
N LYS A 324 -14.21 -17.12 21.13
CA LYS A 324 -15.55 -17.27 21.70
C LYS A 324 -16.66 -17.04 20.69
N LEU A 325 -16.34 -16.48 19.51
CA LEU A 325 -17.28 -16.39 18.40
C LEU A 325 -17.40 -17.79 17.78
N GLY A 326 -18.55 -18.45 17.99
CA GLY A 326 -18.82 -19.77 17.41
C GLY A 326 -18.69 -19.78 15.87
N PRO A 327 -18.58 -20.97 15.26
CA PRO A 327 -18.45 -21.09 13.81
C PRO A 327 -19.61 -20.39 13.12
N GLY A 328 -19.29 -19.38 12.31
CA GLY A 328 -20.30 -18.57 11.63
C GLY A 328 -21.23 -19.42 10.77
N ALA A 329 -22.46 -18.96 10.52
CA ALA A 329 -23.46 -19.67 9.73
C ALA A 329 -22.95 -20.14 8.35
N GLY A 330 -21.95 -19.45 7.77
CA GLY A 330 -21.30 -19.84 6.53
C GLY A 330 -20.57 -21.19 6.58
N THR A 331 -20.06 -21.62 7.75
CA THR A 331 -19.42 -22.93 7.89
C THR A 331 -20.46 -24.04 7.81
N VAL A 332 -21.62 -23.88 8.46
CA VAL A 332 -22.71 -24.87 8.40
C VAL A 332 -23.30 -24.97 6.98
N ILE A 333 -23.51 -23.82 6.32
CA ILE A 333 -23.99 -23.79 4.94
C ILE A 333 -22.97 -24.45 3.98
N GLY A 334 -21.67 -24.18 4.17
CA GLY A 334 -20.61 -24.83 3.40
C GLY A 334 -20.60 -26.35 3.57
N TRP A 335 -20.76 -26.85 4.80
CA TRP A 335 -20.87 -28.29 5.08
C TRP A 335 -22.13 -28.91 4.47
N LEU A 336 -23.27 -28.23 4.50
CA LEU A 336 -24.50 -28.70 3.86
C LEU A 336 -24.36 -28.76 2.35
N ILE A 337 -23.85 -27.70 1.71
CA ILE A 337 -23.63 -27.65 0.26
C ILE A 337 -22.63 -28.73 -0.16
N PHE A 338 -21.51 -28.87 0.55
CA PHE A 338 -20.51 -29.90 0.27
C PHE A 338 -21.12 -31.30 0.37
N SER A 339 -21.92 -31.57 1.41
CA SER A 339 -22.60 -32.85 1.59
C SER A 339 -23.58 -33.16 0.46
N PHE A 340 -24.41 -32.18 0.05
CA PHE A 340 -25.33 -32.34 -1.08
C PHE A 340 -24.61 -32.60 -2.40
N LEU A 341 -23.51 -31.88 -2.67
CA LEU A 341 -22.70 -32.11 -3.87
C LEU A 341 -22.09 -33.51 -3.85
N LEU A 342 -21.54 -33.96 -2.71
CA LEU A 342 -20.94 -35.30 -2.59
C LEU A 342 -21.96 -36.40 -2.92
N VAL A 343 -23.18 -36.29 -2.40
CA VAL A 343 -24.29 -37.21 -2.71
C VAL A 343 -24.67 -37.16 -4.19
N TYR A 344 -24.78 -35.96 -4.77
CA TYR A 344 -25.07 -35.79 -6.20
C TYR A 344 -24.00 -36.46 -7.09
N PHE A 345 -22.72 -36.18 -6.84
CA PHE A 345 -21.61 -36.73 -7.62
C PHE A 345 -21.53 -38.25 -7.49
N ALA A 346 -21.66 -38.79 -6.26
CA ALA A 346 -21.65 -40.23 -6.04
C ALA A 346 -22.83 -40.94 -6.73
N GLY A 347 -24.04 -40.37 -6.61
CA GLY A 347 -25.24 -40.92 -7.25
C GLY A 347 -25.16 -40.89 -8.78
N ARG A 348 -24.68 -39.79 -9.37
CA ARG A 348 -24.51 -39.69 -10.82
C ARG A 348 -23.39 -40.57 -11.35
N PHE A 349 -22.28 -40.70 -10.62
CA PHE A 349 -21.20 -41.63 -10.98
C PHE A 349 -21.72 -43.07 -11.01
N ALA A 350 -22.45 -43.50 -9.97
CA ALA A 350 -23.05 -44.82 -9.92
C ALA A 350 -24.06 -45.05 -11.06
N TYR A 351 -24.89 -44.05 -11.37
CA TYR A 351 -25.83 -44.11 -12.49
C TYR A 351 -25.11 -44.28 -13.83
N ASN A 352 -24.08 -43.46 -14.08
CA ASN A 352 -23.31 -43.50 -15.32
C ASN A 352 -22.57 -44.85 -15.48
N HIS A 353 -22.02 -45.39 -14.40
CA HIS A 353 -21.32 -46.67 -14.43
C HIS A 353 -22.28 -47.86 -14.63
N ILE A 354 -23.41 -47.90 -13.90
CA ILE A 354 -24.31 -49.06 -13.87
C ILE A 354 -25.28 -49.06 -15.07
N LYS A 355 -25.82 -47.90 -15.45
CA LYS A 355 -26.86 -47.80 -16.48
C LYS A 355 -26.33 -47.46 -17.86
N LEU A 356 -25.26 -46.66 -17.95
CA LEU A 356 -24.69 -46.23 -19.23
C LEU A 356 -23.41 -46.98 -19.61
N GLY A 357 -22.84 -47.77 -18.69
CA GLY A 357 -21.68 -48.62 -18.97
C GLY A 357 -20.35 -47.86 -19.11
N TYR A 358 -20.31 -46.57 -18.77
CA TYR A 358 -19.09 -45.76 -18.77
C TYR A 358 -18.10 -46.27 -17.73
N ARG A 359 -16.80 -46.26 -18.06
CA ARG A 359 -15.72 -46.78 -17.20
C ARG A 359 -14.69 -45.69 -16.89
N GLY A 360 -14.10 -45.77 -15.70
CA GLY A 360 -13.06 -44.82 -15.28
C GLY A 360 -13.58 -43.38 -15.19
N PHE A 361 -12.80 -42.44 -15.72
CA PHE A 361 -13.09 -41.00 -15.63
C PHE A 361 -14.31 -40.55 -16.44
N GLU A 362 -14.71 -41.30 -17.46
CA GLU A 362 -15.91 -41.01 -18.27
C GLU A 362 -17.22 -41.19 -17.49
N ALA A 363 -17.19 -41.91 -16.36
CA ALA A 363 -18.35 -42.05 -15.49
C ALA A 363 -18.57 -40.82 -14.57
N VAL A 364 -17.60 -39.91 -14.45
CA VAL A 364 -17.68 -38.72 -13.59
C VAL A 364 -18.59 -37.68 -14.25
N PRO A 365 -19.69 -37.25 -13.59
CA PRO A 365 -20.55 -36.21 -14.14
C PRO A 365 -19.81 -34.86 -14.20
N HIS A 366 -20.02 -34.11 -15.29
CA HIS A 366 -19.42 -32.78 -15.51
C HIS A 366 -17.89 -32.74 -15.43
N ILE A 367 -17.21 -33.82 -15.84
CA ILE A 367 -15.75 -33.91 -15.78
C ILE A 367 -15.05 -32.80 -16.57
N ASP A 368 -15.61 -32.37 -17.71
CA ASP A 368 -15.06 -31.28 -18.52
C ASP A 368 -15.00 -29.97 -17.74
N ALA A 369 -16.08 -29.63 -17.01
CA ALA A 369 -16.12 -28.43 -16.16
C ALA A 369 -15.14 -28.52 -14.98
N MET A 370 -14.86 -29.72 -14.46
CA MET A 370 -13.86 -29.92 -13.41
C MET A 370 -12.43 -29.74 -13.93
N ILE A 371 -12.15 -30.19 -15.15
CA ILE A 371 -10.87 -30.00 -15.81
C ILE A 371 -10.63 -28.49 -16.04
N ASP A 372 -11.61 -27.78 -16.59
CA ASP A 372 -11.53 -26.32 -16.80
C ASP A 372 -11.28 -25.56 -15.49
N ALA A 373 -11.94 -25.97 -14.40
CA ALA A 373 -11.73 -25.37 -13.08
C ALA A 373 -10.30 -25.62 -12.55
N ILE A 374 -9.77 -26.83 -12.73
CA ILE A 374 -8.39 -27.17 -12.30
C ILE A 374 -7.37 -26.41 -13.15
N GLU A 375 -7.61 -26.26 -14.46
CA GLU A 375 -6.76 -25.47 -15.35
C GLU A 375 -6.81 -23.99 -15.00
N TRP A 376 -7.99 -23.45 -14.67
CA TRP A 376 -8.16 -22.10 -14.16
C TRP A 376 -7.39 -21.86 -12.86
N VAL A 377 -7.47 -22.79 -11.89
CA VAL A 377 -6.71 -22.71 -10.64
C VAL A 377 -5.20 -22.76 -10.91
N ARG A 378 -4.75 -23.65 -11.80
CA ARG A 378 -3.33 -23.74 -12.20
C ARG A 378 -2.86 -22.46 -12.89
N ALA A 379 -3.66 -21.84 -13.75
CA ALA A 379 -3.36 -20.57 -14.41
C ALA A 379 -3.28 -19.41 -13.41
N LYS A 380 -4.14 -19.42 -12.38
CA LYS A 380 -4.12 -18.45 -11.28
C LYS A 380 -2.87 -18.59 -10.41
N ILE A 381 -2.46 -19.82 -10.09
CA ILE A 381 -1.25 -20.13 -9.31
C ILE A 381 0.02 -19.78 -10.09
N ARG A 382 0.01 -19.92 -11.43
CA ARG A 382 1.15 -19.60 -12.31
C ARG A 382 1.17 -18.14 -12.81
N GLY A 383 0.31 -17.26 -12.30
CA GLY A 383 0.29 -15.83 -12.65
C GLY A 383 0.06 -15.53 -14.14
N THR A 384 -0.51 -16.47 -14.90
CA THR A 384 -0.63 -16.40 -16.37
C THR A 384 -2.09 -16.43 -16.83
N GLY A 385 -3.01 -15.87 -16.05
CA GLY A 385 -4.41 -15.72 -16.43
C GLY A 385 -4.70 -14.38 -17.08
N ARG A 386 -4.58 -14.29 -18.42
CA ARG A 386 -5.16 -13.18 -19.21
C ARG A 386 -6.66 -13.46 -19.37
N ILE A 387 -7.50 -12.49 -19.01
CA ILE A 387 -8.97 -12.56 -19.17
C ILE A 387 -9.29 -12.17 -20.61
N GLN A 388 -9.92 -13.07 -21.37
CA GLN A 388 -10.82 -12.66 -22.45
C GLN A 388 -12.24 -12.93 -21.95
N ILE A 389 -13.07 -11.88 -22.01
CA ILE A 389 -14.50 -11.89 -21.72
C ILE A 389 -15.22 -12.40 -22.97
#